data_AF-A0A2S4Z532-F1
#
_entry.id   AF-A0A2S4Z532-F1
#
_cell.length_a   1.000
_cell.length_b   1.000
_cell.length_c   1.000
_cell.angle_alpha   90.00
_cell.angle_beta   90.00
_cell.angle_gamma   90.00
#
_symmetry.space_group_name_H-M   'P 1'
#
loop_
_entity.id
_entity.type
_entity.pdbx_description
1 polymer ?
#
loop_
_entity_poly.entity_id
_entity_poly.type
_entity_poly.pdbx_seq_one_letter_code
_entity_poly.pdbx_strand_id
1 'polypeptide(L)'
;MSRTTGTPATTTAPAAPGTASGGARHRWRWIALAALLAAEAMNLLDATIVQVAAPVIHTDLGGADTTIPWFSASYTLAFALGLLSGGRLGDIHGRKRVFRAGVIAFAAASLACALAPTAAALIALRAVQGAAAAAVIPQTFGLIRALFTGPELSKALGMIGPVMGLSAVAGPALGGVLTHADLLGSSWRVVFLVNLPLAAAVLALTPCLREDRAPVRPRLDPAGTALAMLGTALLVCPLATGHPGLAAWAIAAAGAAVLTVFAVQQRRVARLGKDPLIEPALLRGRVFPAALATSTLFFAVMNGVMTVVVLHLELGLHDGPLTAGLSLLPWSTGLAIASWAAGSHLAPRYGTRVMHAGIATLALGLTAAVLAYRAAAPDAYPTALPFALGLAGLGTGLFTPPFFTTALGAAGPQETGSAAGLLNAVQQLGGTLGTALIGGAYLDTAGGPRVAAEHGLTVAAVLLAATGAAAVVMTVRRTRPAAAAAEASEDETG
;
A
#
# COMPACT_ATOMS: atom_id res chain seq x y z
N MET A 1 75.70 -38.83 -0.98
CA MET A 1 74.71 -38.22 -1.88
C MET A 1 73.40 -39.00 -1.75
N SER A 2 72.58 -38.61 -0.78
CA SER A 2 71.34 -39.29 -0.39
C SER A 2 70.17 -38.62 -1.12
N ARG A 3 69.52 -39.36 -2.02
CA ARG A 3 68.31 -38.89 -2.74
C ARG A 3 67.11 -38.99 -1.80
N THR A 4 66.54 -37.85 -1.44
CA THR A 4 65.24 -37.70 -0.79
C THR A 4 64.13 -38.01 -1.78
N THR A 5 63.32 -39.03 -1.48
CA THR A 5 62.05 -39.32 -2.17
C THR A 5 60.97 -38.35 -1.66
N GLY A 6 60.58 -37.39 -2.48
CA GLY A 6 59.43 -36.52 -2.23
C GLY A 6 58.12 -37.22 -2.61
N THR A 7 57.23 -37.35 -1.64
CA THR A 7 55.83 -37.75 -1.83
C THR A 7 55.09 -36.70 -2.67
N PRO A 8 54.30 -37.06 -3.70
CA PRO A 8 53.51 -36.07 -4.43
C PRO A 8 52.40 -35.54 -3.51
N ALA A 9 52.40 -34.23 -3.27
CA ALA A 9 51.31 -33.54 -2.60
C ALA A 9 50.08 -33.55 -3.51
N THR A 10 49.03 -34.23 -3.08
CA THR A 10 47.71 -34.14 -3.69
C THR A 10 47.17 -32.72 -3.45
N THR A 11 47.30 -31.84 -4.44
CA THR A 11 46.65 -30.54 -4.44
C THR A 11 45.14 -30.74 -4.50
N THR A 12 44.48 -30.69 -3.36
CA THR A 12 43.02 -30.62 -3.27
C THR A 12 42.60 -29.28 -3.88
N ALA A 13 42.16 -29.30 -5.14
CA ALA A 13 41.55 -28.14 -5.78
C ALA A 13 40.39 -27.63 -4.91
N PRO A 14 40.25 -26.31 -4.69
CA PRO A 14 39.08 -25.78 -3.99
C PRO A 14 37.85 -26.17 -4.81
N ALA A 15 36.95 -26.93 -4.19
CA ALA A 15 35.66 -27.24 -4.78
C ALA A 15 34.99 -25.93 -5.19
N ALA A 16 34.74 -25.76 -6.49
CA ALA A 16 33.96 -24.65 -7.00
C ALA A 16 32.66 -24.58 -6.17
N PRO A 17 32.26 -23.39 -5.67
CA PRO A 17 31.01 -23.27 -4.94
C PRO A 17 29.90 -23.80 -5.84
N GLY A 18 29.31 -24.92 -5.40
CA GLY A 18 28.28 -25.62 -6.13
C GLY A 18 27.25 -24.60 -6.61
N THR A 19 27.07 -24.56 -7.92
CA THR A 19 25.94 -23.90 -8.56
C THR A 19 24.70 -24.43 -7.86
N ALA A 20 24.17 -23.63 -6.93
CA ALA A 20 22.92 -23.92 -6.26
C ALA A 20 21.91 -24.20 -7.38
N SER A 21 21.51 -25.47 -7.44
CA SER A 21 20.54 -26.01 -8.36
C SER A 21 19.43 -24.97 -8.60
N GLY A 22 19.32 -24.51 -9.84
CA GLY A 22 18.21 -23.66 -10.29
C GLY A 22 16.91 -24.31 -9.84
N GLY A 23 16.27 -23.68 -8.86
CA GLY A 23 15.16 -24.27 -8.12
C GLY A 23 14.06 -24.71 -9.07
N ALA A 24 13.67 -25.99 -8.98
CA ALA A 24 12.46 -26.48 -9.61
C ALA A 24 11.31 -25.50 -9.31
N ARG A 25 10.71 -24.92 -10.36
CA ARG A 25 9.62 -23.95 -10.26
C ARG A 25 8.56 -24.50 -9.30
N HIS A 26 8.39 -23.85 -8.14
CA HIS A 26 7.45 -24.29 -7.09
C HIS A 26 6.06 -24.46 -7.70
N ARG A 27 5.57 -25.71 -7.77
CA ARG A 27 4.34 -26.07 -8.51
C ARG A 27 3.10 -25.32 -8.03
N TRP A 28 3.10 -24.87 -6.77
CA TRP A 28 1.95 -24.24 -6.10
C TRP A 28 2.06 -22.71 -5.99
N ARG A 29 3.05 -22.07 -6.63
CA ARG A 29 3.32 -20.63 -6.48
C ARG A 29 2.16 -19.71 -6.86
N TRP A 30 1.36 -20.09 -7.86
CA TRP A 30 0.19 -19.31 -8.30
C TRP A 30 -1.00 -19.45 -7.34
N ILE A 31 -1.16 -20.62 -6.72
CA ILE A 31 -2.16 -20.85 -5.67
C ILE A 31 -1.75 -20.11 -4.38
N ALA A 32 -0.46 -20.13 -4.06
CA ALA A 32 0.11 -19.32 -2.99
C ALA A 32 -0.13 -17.83 -3.22
N LEU A 33 0.05 -17.33 -4.45
CA LEU A 33 -0.29 -15.95 -4.80
C LEU A 33 -1.76 -15.64 -4.57
N ALA A 34 -2.68 -16.53 -4.95
CA ALA A 34 -4.11 -16.34 -4.69
C ALA A 34 -4.41 -16.18 -3.19
N ALA A 35 -3.73 -16.93 -2.31
CA ALA A 35 -3.86 -16.78 -0.86
C ALA A 35 -3.38 -15.41 -0.37
N LEU A 36 -2.25 -14.93 -0.90
CA LEU A 36 -1.68 -13.63 -0.55
C LEU A 36 -2.57 -12.48 -1.02
N LEU A 37 -3.10 -12.58 -2.25
CA LEU A 37 -4.04 -11.62 -2.81
C LEU A 37 -5.39 -11.64 -2.08
N ALA A 38 -5.88 -12.81 -1.67
CA ALA A 38 -7.10 -12.91 -0.88
C ALA A 38 -6.95 -12.28 0.52
N ALA A 39 -5.76 -12.37 1.13
CA ALA A 39 -5.49 -11.68 2.40
C ALA A 39 -5.46 -10.14 2.25
N GLU A 40 -4.87 -9.64 1.17
CA GLU A 40 -4.93 -8.22 0.79
C GLU A 40 -6.39 -7.77 0.55
N ALA A 41 -7.15 -8.55 -0.22
CA ALA A 41 -8.57 -8.29 -0.50
C ALA A 41 -9.40 -8.24 0.78
N MET A 42 -9.21 -9.23 1.67
CA MET A 42 -9.89 -9.31 2.97
C MET A 42 -9.64 -8.04 3.81
N ASN A 43 -8.39 -7.58 3.87
CA ASN A 43 -8.02 -6.36 4.60
C ASN A 43 -8.70 -5.10 4.01
N LEU A 44 -8.73 -4.96 2.70
CA LEU A 44 -9.34 -3.78 2.05
C LEU A 44 -10.87 -3.82 2.08
N LEU A 45 -11.46 -5.01 1.89
CA LEU A 45 -12.91 -5.23 2.04
C LEU A 45 -13.37 -4.85 3.44
N ASP A 46 -12.70 -5.36 4.48
CA ASP A 46 -13.04 -5.03 5.86
C ASP A 46 -13.05 -3.51 6.12
N ALA A 47 -12.00 -2.81 5.68
CA ALA A 47 -11.90 -1.36 5.87
C ALA A 47 -13.04 -0.60 5.16
N THR A 48 -13.40 -1.00 3.95
CA THR A 48 -14.40 -0.31 3.12
C THR A 48 -15.84 -0.65 3.48
N ILE A 49 -16.13 -1.91 3.85
CA ILE A 49 -17.45 -2.33 4.33
C ILE A 49 -17.81 -1.57 5.62
N VAL A 50 -16.85 -1.44 6.55
CA VAL A 50 -17.06 -0.72 7.82
C VAL A 50 -17.32 0.77 7.61
N GLN A 51 -16.71 1.41 6.61
CA GLN A 51 -17.01 2.81 6.28
C GLN A 51 -18.50 3.01 5.93
N VAL A 52 -19.07 2.10 5.13
CA VAL A 52 -20.49 2.15 4.77
C VAL A 52 -21.40 1.76 5.93
N ALA A 53 -20.96 0.82 6.77
CA ALA A 53 -21.74 0.36 7.92
C ALA A 53 -21.69 1.31 9.13
N ALA A 54 -20.73 2.25 9.18
CA ALA A 54 -20.46 3.09 10.34
C ALA A 54 -21.70 3.84 10.89
N PRO A 55 -22.59 4.42 10.07
CA PRO A 55 -23.82 5.05 10.57
C PRO A 55 -24.75 4.04 11.25
N VAL A 56 -24.94 2.86 10.65
CA VAL A 56 -25.81 1.80 11.18
C VAL A 56 -25.26 1.25 12.50
N ILE A 57 -23.94 1.05 12.58
CA ILE A 57 -23.24 0.66 13.81
C ILE A 57 -23.50 1.68 14.91
N HIS A 58 -23.40 2.97 14.59
CA HIS A 58 -23.63 4.05 15.54
C HIS A 58 -25.09 4.12 16.01
N THR A 59 -26.06 3.94 15.12
CA THR A 59 -27.47 3.91 15.52
C THR A 59 -27.82 2.75 16.44
N ASP A 60 -27.17 1.58 16.28
CA ASP A 60 -27.40 0.40 17.13
C ASP A 60 -26.66 0.47 18.48
N LEU A 61 -25.39 0.87 18.46
CA LEU A 61 -24.53 0.92 19.66
C LEU A 61 -24.62 2.23 20.45
N GLY A 62 -25.18 3.28 19.84
CA GLY A 62 -25.19 4.64 20.38
C GLY A 62 -23.79 5.25 20.52
N GLY A 63 -23.72 6.34 21.28
CA GLY A 63 -22.49 7.11 21.53
C GLY A 63 -22.63 8.55 21.04
N ALA A 64 -21.54 9.31 21.12
CA ALA A 64 -21.49 10.63 20.49
C ALA A 64 -21.22 10.50 18.99
N ASP A 65 -21.76 11.40 18.15
CA ASP A 65 -21.53 11.41 16.69
C ASP A 65 -20.03 11.41 16.33
N THR A 66 -19.21 11.97 17.22
CA THR A 66 -17.75 11.96 17.12
C THR A 66 -17.14 10.56 17.09
N THR A 67 -17.88 9.50 17.44
CA THR A 67 -17.42 8.10 17.39
C THR A 67 -17.48 7.46 16.01
N ILE A 68 -18.34 7.95 15.09
CA ILE A 68 -18.51 7.35 13.75
C ILE A 68 -17.17 7.28 12.99
N PRO A 69 -16.35 8.35 12.92
CA PRO A 69 -15.06 8.28 12.24
C PRO A 69 -14.07 7.31 12.90
N TRP A 70 -14.20 7.08 14.21
CA TRP A 70 -13.28 6.23 14.97
C TRP A 70 -13.43 4.74 14.67
N PHE A 71 -14.57 4.28 14.14
CA PHE A 71 -14.72 2.88 13.69
C PHE A 71 -13.75 2.51 12.56
N SER A 72 -13.41 3.48 11.71
CA SER A 72 -12.43 3.31 10.63
C SER A 72 -11.03 3.79 11.05
N ALA A 73 -10.93 4.93 11.75
CA ALA A 73 -9.65 5.51 12.10
C ALA A 73 -8.83 4.62 13.05
N SER A 74 -9.44 4.02 14.08
CA SER A 74 -8.74 3.15 15.04
C SER A 74 -8.02 1.97 14.37
N TYR A 75 -8.67 1.35 13.38
CA TYR A 75 -8.11 0.31 12.54
C TYR A 75 -6.92 0.80 11.72
N THR A 76 -7.12 1.85 10.93
CA THR A 76 -6.09 2.38 10.02
C THR A 76 -4.88 2.89 10.79
N LEU A 77 -5.10 3.49 11.95
CA LEU A 77 -4.03 3.94 12.85
C LEU A 77 -3.22 2.75 13.36
N ALA A 78 -3.85 1.77 14.00
CA ALA A 78 -3.14 0.59 14.48
C ALA A 78 -2.43 -0.17 13.36
N PHE A 79 -3.05 -0.23 12.18
CA PHE A 79 -2.46 -0.80 10.98
C PHE A 79 -1.20 -0.05 10.54
N ALA A 80 -1.27 1.27 10.38
CA ALA A 80 -0.13 2.10 9.99
C ALA A 80 1.03 2.04 11.00
N LEU A 81 0.70 2.05 12.30
CA LEU A 81 1.67 1.98 13.39
C LEU A 81 2.37 0.62 13.44
N GLY A 82 1.62 -0.47 13.27
CA GLY A 82 2.16 -1.82 13.33
C GLY A 82 2.94 -2.24 12.09
N LEU A 83 2.79 -1.55 10.96
CA LEU A 83 3.23 -2.03 9.64
C LEU A 83 4.75 -2.27 9.59
N LEU A 84 5.54 -1.32 10.12
CA LEU A 84 6.99 -1.40 10.11
C LEU A 84 7.50 -2.52 11.03
N SER A 85 6.87 -2.69 12.19
CA SER A 85 7.16 -3.76 13.15
C SER A 85 6.74 -5.13 12.62
N GLY A 86 5.57 -5.20 11.97
CA GLY A 86 5.01 -6.42 11.38
C GLY A 86 5.90 -7.00 10.29
N GLY A 87 6.47 -6.13 9.44
CA GLY A 87 7.50 -6.52 8.46
C GLY A 87 8.70 -7.20 9.11
N ARG A 88 9.31 -6.53 10.11
CA ARG A 88 10.45 -7.07 10.85
C ARG A 88 10.13 -8.36 11.60
N LEU A 89 8.93 -8.49 12.13
CA LEU A 89 8.52 -9.69 12.85
C LEU A 89 8.61 -10.93 11.95
N GLY A 90 8.20 -10.79 10.69
CA GLY A 90 8.32 -11.85 9.68
C GLY A 90 9.75 -12.14 9.25
N ASP A 91 10.61 -11.13 9.16
CA ASP A 91 12.03 -11.35 8.89
C ASP A 91 12.71 -12.17 10.00
N ILE A 92 12.27 -12.01 11.26
CA ILE A 92 12.82 -12.68 12.45
C ILE A 92 12.27 -14.10 12.65
N HIS A 93 10.94 -14.23 12.64
CA HIS A 93 10.24 -15.46 13.01
C HIS A 93 9.92 -16.34 11.77
N GLY A 94 9.97 -15.75 10.58
CA GLY A 94 9.60 -16.34 9.31
C GLY A 94 8.30 -15.76 8.76
N ARG A 95 8.33 -15.37 7.48
CA ARG A 95 7.24 -14.62 6.84
C ARG A 95 5.95 -15.41 6.84
N LYS A 96 6.01 -16.71 6.54
CA LYS A 96 4.83 -17.60 6.49
C LYS A 96 4.21 -17.77 7.87
N ARG A 97 5.03 -17.93 8.93
CA ARG A 97 4.52 -18.08 10.31
C ARG A 97 3.80 -16.83 10.78
N VAL A 98 4.40 -15.67 10.55
CA VAL A 98 3.81 -14.39 10.93
C VAL A 98 2.56 -14.08 10.11
N PHE A 99 2.58 -14.35 8.81
CA PHE A 99 1.38 -14.25 7.95
C PHE A 99 0.23 -15.12 8.50
N ARG A 100 0.48 -16.41 8.78
CA ARG A 100 -0.55 -17.31 9.31
C ARG A 100 -1.08 -16.85 10.67
N ALA A 101 -0.19 -16.45 11.58
CA ALA A 101 -0.58 -15.97 12.90
C ALA A 101 -1.39 -14.66 12.79
N GLY A 102 -0.98 -13.75 11.90
CA GLY A 102 -1.69 -12.50 11.62
C GLY A 102 -3.10 -12.75 11.08
N VAL A 103 -3.28 -13.68 10.13
CA VAL A 103 -4.61 -14.03 9.60
C VAL A 103 -5.52 -14.64 10.69
N ILE A 104 -4.98 -15.50 11.56
CA ILE A 104 -5.73 -16.05 12.69
C ILE A 104 -6.14 -14.94 13.66
N ALA A 105 -5.20 -14.07 14.02
CA ALA A 105 -5.47 -12.93 14.90
C ALA A 105 -6.49 -11.96 14.30
N PHE A 106 -6.42 -11.72 12.98
CA PHE A 106 -7.37 -10.88 12.25
C PHE A 106 -8.77 -11.49 12.29
N ALA A 107 -8.92 -12.79 12.01
CA ALA A 107 -10.21 -13.47 12.06
C ALA A 107 -10.81 -13.48 13.48
N ALA A 108 -9.99 -13.71 14.50
CA ALA A 108 -10.42 -13.69 15.89
C ALA A 108 -10.84 -12.28 16.33
N ALA A 109 -10.08 -11.24 15.95
CA ALA A 109 -10.43 -9.85 16.22
C ALA A 109 -11.70 -9.44 15.49
N SER A 110 -11.88 -9.89 14.24
CA SER A 110 -13.11 -9.64 13.47
C SER A 110 -14.33 -10.29 14.10
N LEU A 111 -14.22 -11.54 14.57
CA LEU A 111 -15.27 -12.19 15.35
C LEU A 111 -15.57 -11.42 16.64
N ALA A 112 -14.54 -10.94 17.35
CA ALA A 112 -14.73 -10.11 18.53
C ALA A 112 -15.45 -8.78 18.21
N CYS A 113 -15.12 -8.13 17.09
CA CYS A 113 -15.82 -6.94 16.61
C CYS A 113 -17.32 -7.22 16.37
N ALA A 114 -17.66 -8.37 15.77
CA ALA A 114 -19.05 -8.78 15.59
C ALA A 114 -19.80 -8.95 16.91
N LEU A 115 -19.09 -9.31 17.99
CA LEU A 115 -19.64 -9.51 19.32
C LEU A 115 -19.54 -8.27 20.22
N ALA A 116 -19.09 -7.13 19.69
CA ALA A 116 -18.86 -5.94 20.48
C ALA A 116 -20.19 -5.41 21.08
N PRO A 117 -20.24 -5.16 22.41
CA PRO A 117 -21.46 -4.69 23.07
C PRO A 117 -21.61 -3.16 23.04
N THR A 118 -20.52 -2.42 22.80
CA THR A 118 -20.50 -0.94 22.85
C THR A 118 -19.60 -0.36 21.77
N ALA A 119 -19.84 0.89 21.38
CA ALA A 119 -18.99 1.60 20.40
C ALA A 119 -17.52 1.68 20.84
N ALA A 120 -17.27 1.92 22.14
CA ALA A 120 -15.91 1.96 22.69
C ALA A 120 -15.20 0.61 22.60
N ALA A 121 -15.90 -0.49 22.91
CA ALA A 121 -15.36 -1.84 22.77
C ALA A 121 -15.05 -2.15 21.29
N LEU A 122 -15.95 -1.77 20.38
CA LEU A 122 -15.73 -1.94 18.95
C LEU A 122 -14.50 -1.17 18.47
N ILE A 123 -14.33 0.10 18.86
CA ILE A 123 -13.16 0.91 18.51
C ILE A 123 -11.86 0.26 19.00
N ALA A 124 -11.85 -0.27 20.23
CA ALA A 124 -10.67 -0.97 20.77
C ALA A 124 -10.36 -2.26 19.98
N LEU A 125 -11.38 -3.04 19.65
CA LEU A 125 -11.23 -4.27 18.88
C LEU A 125 -10.81 -4.01 17.43
N ARG A 126 -11.28 -2.91 16.82
CA ARG A 126 -10.83 -2.41 15.51
C ARG A 126 -9.34 -2.08 15.52
N ALA A 127 -8.84 -1.48 16.60
CA ALA A 127 -7.40 -1.26 16.75
C ALA A 127 -6.62 -2.59 16.81
N VAL A 128 -7.11 -3.59 17.55
CA VAL A 128 -6.50 -4.94 17.57
C VAL A 128 -6.52 -5.58 16.18
N GLN A 129 -7.64 -5.45 15.46
CA GLN A 129 -7.80 -5.97 14.10
C GLN A 129 -6.82 -5.30 13.11
N GLY A 130 -6.63 -3.98 13.22
CA GLY A 130 -5.63 -3.23 12.43
C GLY A 130 -4.21 -3.67 12.73
N ALA A 131 -3.87 -3.90 14.00
CA ALA A 131 -2.56 -4.45 14.38
C ALA A 131 -2.33 -5.87 13.83
N ALA A 132 -3.36 -6.72 13.78
CA ALA A 132 -3.29 -8.02 13.15
C ALA A 132 -3.06 -7.91 11.63
N ALA A 133 -3.75 -7.00 10.95
CA ALA A 133 -3.52 -6.72 9.53
C ALA A 133 -2.08 -6.25 9.26
N ALA A 134 -1.50 -5.48 10.17
CA ALA A 134 -0.12 -5.00 10.05
C ALA A 134 0.93 -6.13 10.10
N ALA A 135 0.59 -7.26 10.73
CA ALA A 135 1.40 -8.47 10.70
C ALA A 135 1.24 -9.27 9.40
N VAL A 136 0.15 -9.07 8.65
CA VAL A 136 -0.16 -9.81 7.42
C VAL A 136 0.44 -9.12 6.19
N ILE A 137 0.13 -7.84 5.99
CA ILE A 137 0.37 -7.13 4.71
C ILE A 137 1.85 -7.08 4.30
N PRO A 138 2.81 -6.73 5.18
CA PRO A 138 4.23 -6.75 4.81
C PRO A 138 4.72 -8.13 4.36
N GLN A 139 4.13 -9.19 4.90
CA GLN A 139 4.51 -10.56 4.57
C GLN A 139 4.03 -10.97 3.19
N THR A 140 2.91 -10.43 2.72
CA THR A 140 2.41 -10.62 1.35
C THR A 140 3.47 -10.21 0.33
N PHE A 141 3.99 -8.98 0.42
CA PHE A 141 5.03 -8.50 -0.51
C PHE A 141 6.32 -9.32 -0.43
N GLY A 142 6.76 -9.65 0.80
CA GLY A 142 7.96 -10.46 1.01
C GLY A 142 7.83 -11.87 0.41
N LEU A 143 6.69 -12.54 0.62
CA LEU A 143 6.43 -13.87 0.10
C LEU A 143 6.25 -13.88 -1.42
N ILE A 144 5.62 -12.85 -2.02
CA ILE A 144 5.54 -12.71 -3.48
C ILE A 144 6.95 -12.67 -4.08
N ARG A 145 7.87 -11.91 -3.48
CA ARG A 145 9.26 -11.82 -3.97
C ARG A 145 10.05 -13.11 -3.77
N ALA A 146 9.77 -13.85 -2.70
CA ALA A 146 10.38 -15.16 -2.49
C ALA A 146 9.87 -16.22 -3.50
N LEU A 147 8.64 -16.06 -3.99
CA LEU A 147 7.99 -17.01 -4.90
C LEU A 147 8.21 -16.72 -6.38
N PHE A 148 8.41 -15.45 -6.76
CA PHE A 148 8.48 -15.00 -8.14
C PHE A 148 9.73 -14.16 -8.41
N THR A 149 10.37 -14.43 -9.55
CA THR A 149 11.56 -13.70 -10.02
C THR A 149 11.37 -13.27 -11.48
N GLY A 150 12.15 -12.27 -11.91
CA GLY A 150 12.15 -11.80 -13.30
C GLY A 150 10.77 -11.32 -13.78
N PRO A 151 10.36 -11.61 -15.02
CA PRO A 151 9.08 -11.17 -15.58
C PRO A 151 7.85 -11.63 -14.80
N GLU A 152 7.93 -12.80 -14.15
CA GLU A 152 6.80 -13.33 -13.37
C GLU A 152 6.53 -12.51 -12.11
N LEU A 153 7.54 -11.85 -11.53
CA LEU A 153 7.38 -10.95 -10.38
C LEU A 153 6.54 -9.71 -10.76
N SER A 154 6.81 -9.12 -11.92
CA SER A 154 6.02 -8.00 -12.44
C SER A 154 4.56 -8.39 -12.67
N LYS A 155 4.33 -9.61 -13.16
CA LYS A 155 2.99 -10.18 -13.32
C LYS A 155 2.31 -10.41 -11.96
N ALA A 156 3.02 -10.98 -10.99
CA ALA A 156 2.54 -11.21 -9.62
C ALA A 156 2.11 -9.91 -8.92
N LEU A 157 3.00 -8.90 -8.92
CA LEU A 157 2.71 -7.58 -8.37
C LEU A 157 1.60 -6.86 -9.15
N GLY A 158 1.51 -7.08 -10.46
CA GLY A 158 0.46 -6.53 -11.31
C GLY A 158 -0.95 -7.03 -10.97
N MET A 159 -1.11 -8.20 -10.33
CA MET A 159 -2.41 -8.69 -9.88
C MET A 159 -2.91 -8.03 -8.58
N ILE A 160 -2.05 -7.33 -7.84
CA ILE A 160 -2.48 -6.59 -6.64
C ILE A 160 -3.48 -5.49 -7.02
N GLY A 161 -3.21 -4.73 -8.08
CA GLY A 161 -4.07 -3.64 -8.55
C GLY A 161 -5.53 -4.07 -8.82
N PRO A 162 -5.78 -5.09 -9.67
CA PRO A 162 -7.10 -5.63 -9.92
C PRO A 162 -7.83 -6.10 -8.65
N VAL A 163 -7.11 -6.80 -7.77
CA VAL A 163 -7.68 -7.31 -6.52
C VAL A 163 -8.06 -6.17 -5.59
N MET A 164 -7.20 -5.15 -5.46
CA MET A 164 -7.48 -3.94 -4.69
C MET A 164 -8.66 -3.17 -5.28
N GLY A 165 -8.71 -2.97 -6.60
CA GLY A 165 -9.80 -2.28 -7.29
C GLY A 165 -11.14 -3.01 -7.11
N LEU A 166 -11.16 -4.34 -7.30
CA LEU A 166 -12.36 -5.15 -7.06
C LEU A 166 -12.79 -5.08 -5.59
N SER A 167 -11.84 -5.13 -4.66
CA SER A 167 -12.14 -5.07 -3.22
C SER A 167 -12.70 -3.69 -2.82
N ALA A 168 -12.14 -2.60 -3.35
CA ALA A 168 -12.61 -1.24 -3.11
C ALA A 168 -14.05 -1.00 -3.59
N VAL A 169 -14.48 -1.74 -4.61
CA VAL A 169 -15.83 -1.70 -5.17
C VAL A 169 -16.77 -2.63 -4.42
N ALA A 170 -16.33 -3.87 -4.23
CA ALA A 170 -17.14 -4.91 -3.60
C ALA A 170 -17.42 -4.53 -2.15
N GLY A 171 -16.52 -3.81 -1.49
CA GLY A 171 -16.69 -3.36 -0.12
C GLY A 171 -17.98 -2.54 0.11
N PRO A 172 -18.12 -1.36 -0.50
CA PRO A 172 -19.34 -0.56 -0.34
C PRO A 172 -20.62 -1.29 -0.77
N ALA A 173 -20.58 -2.03 -1.87
CA ALA A 173 -21.72 -2.80 -2.36
C ALA A 173 -22.13 -3.91 -1.37
N LEU A 174 -21.17 -4.71 -0.90
CA LEU A 174 -21.42 -5.75 0.10
C LEU A 174 -21.83 -5.12 1.43
N GLY A 175 -21.23 -4.02 1.85
CA GLY A 175 -21.62 -3.32 3.08
C GLY A 175 -23.05 -2.83 3.06
N GLY A 176 -23.47 -2.18 1.96
CA GLY A 176 -24.85 -1.75 1.78
C GLY A 176 -25.83 -2.93 1.84
N VAL A 177 -25.55 -4.01 1.11
CA VAL A 177 -26.41 -5.21 1.09
C VAL A 177 -26.43 -5.90 2.46
N LEU A 178 -25.27 -6.13 3.09
CA LEU A 178 -25.16 -6.85 4.35
C LEU A 178 -25.85 -6.09 5.50
N THR A 179 -25.75 -4.76 5.50
CA THR A 179 -26.44 -3.92 6.49
C THR A 179 -27.94 -3.85 6.26
N HIS A 180 -28.40 -3.73 5.01
CA HIS A 180 -29.84 -3.65 4.68
C HIS A 180 -30.58 -4.97 4.79
N ALA A 181 -29.91 -6.10 4.52
CA ALA A 181 -30.56 -7.40 4.49
C ALA A 181 -30.95 -7.94 5.88
N ASP A 182 -30.51 -7.27 6.96
CA ASP A 182 -30.70 -7.66 8.38
C ASP A 182 -30.60 -9.17 8.61
N LEU A 183 -29.58 -9.78 7.99
CA LEU A 183 -29.38 -11.21 8.06
C LEU A 183 -29.11 -11.57 9.53
N LEU A 184 -29.99 -12.40 10.11
CA LEU A 184 -29.91 -12.92 11.49
C LEU A 184 -30.27 -11.92 12.62
N GLY A 185 -30.96 -10.80 12.34
CA GLY A 185 -31.30 -9.79 13.37
C GLY A 185 -30.06 -9.10 13.95
N SER A 186 -28.99 -9.05 13.15
CA SER A 186 -27.65 -8.61 13.53
C SER A 186 -27.08 -7.69 12.45
N SER A 187 -27.94 -6.81 11.91
CA SER A 187 -27.72 -5.90 10.77
C SER A 187 -26.25 -5.54 10.45
N TRP A 188 -25.50 -4.96 11.39
CA TRP A 188 -24.09 -4.60 11.15
C TRP A 188 -23.05 -5.65 11.56
N ARG A 189 -23.39 -6.64 12.40
CA ARG A 189 -22.44 -7.63 12.92
C ARG A 189 -21.96 -8.59 11.83
N VAL A 190 -22.81 -8.86 10.84
CA VAL A 190 -22.50 -9.72 9.69
C VAL A 190 -21.36 -9.14 8.82
N VAL A 191 -21.19 -7.81 8.82
CA VAL A 191 -20.07 -7.11 8.15
C VAL A 191 -18.72 -7.65 8.64
N PHE A 192 -18.58 -7.94 9.93
CA PHE A 192 -17.36 -8.50 10.47
C PHE A 192 -17.27 -10.01 10.25
N LEU A 193 -18.41 -10.71 10.28
CA LEU A 193 -18.46 -12.16 10.07
C LEU A 193 -18.06 -12.58 8.65
N VAL A 194 -18.22 -11.71 7.64
CA VAL A 194 -17.81 -11.98 6.25
C VAL A 194 -16.30 -12.25 6.13
N ASN A 195 -15.48 -11.75 7.06
CA ASN A 195 -14.04 -11.97 7.06
C ASN A 195 -13.66 -13.41 7.47
N LEU A 196 -14.50 -14.11 8.25
CA LEU A 196 -14.21 -15.46 8.72
C LEU A 196 -14.08 -16.48 7.57
N PRO A 197 -15.02 -16.58 6.60
CA PRO A 197 -14.86 -17.49 5.48
C PRO A 197 -13.66 -17.12 4.59
N LEU A 198 -13.38 -15.83 4.41
CA LEU A 198 -12.19 -15.37 3.67
C LEU A 198 -10.90 -15.79 4.39
N ALA A 199 -10.82 -15.57 5.70
CA ALA A 199 -9.68 -15.97 6.51
C ALA A 199 -9.51 -17.50 6.50
N ALA A 200 -10.59 -18.26 6.59
CA ALA A 200 -10.56 -19.71 6.48
C ALA A 200 -9.99 -20.18 5.12
N ALA A 201 -10.41 -19.55 4.02
CA ALA A 201 -9.87 -19.83 2.70
C ALA A 201 -8.37 -19.50 2.60
N VAL A 202 -7.94 -18.34 3.11
CA VAL A 202 -6.51 -17.96 3.16
C VAL A 202 -5.70 -18.96 3.99
N LEU A 203 -6.22 -19.38 5.15
CA LEU A 203 -5.56 -20.36 6.02
C LEU A 203 -5.49 -21.74 5.37
N ALA A 204 -6.53 -22.16 4.64
CA ALA A 204 -6.54 -23.42 3.89
C ALA A 204 -5.49 -23.43 2.76
N LEU A 205 -5.20 -22.27 2.16
CA LEU A 205 -4.18 -22.14 1.11
C LEU A 205 -2.76 -21.86 1.65
N THR A 206 -2.62 -21.51 2.93
CA THR A 206 -1.32 -21.26 3.58
C THR A 206 -0.31 -22.43 3.46
N PRO A 207 -0.70 -23.72 3.44
CA PRO A 207 0.22 -24.83 3.16
C PRO A 207 0.98 -24.69 1.83
N CYS A 208 0.40 -24.01 0.83
CA CYS A 208 1.03 -23.78 -0.47
C CYS A 208 2.21 -22.78 -0.40
N LEU A 209 2.29 -21.98 0.67
CA LEU A 209 3.41 -21.05 0.89
C LEU A 209 4.65 -21.81 1.36
N ARG A 210 5.83 -21.43 0.86
CA ARG A 210 7.10 -21.89 1.44
C ARG A 210 7.49 -20.97 2.58
N GLU A 211 8.15 -21.53 3.58
CA GLU A 211 8.76 -20.71 4.62
C GLU A 211 9.89 -19.89 3.98
N ASP A 212 9.84 -18.58 4.17
CA ASP A 212 10.87 -17.64 3.75
C ASP A 212 11.33 -16.84 4.98
N ARG A 213 12.65 -16.64 5.07
CA ARG A 213 13.31 -15.97 6.19
C ARG A 213 14.42 -15.08 5.68
N ALA A 214 14.68 -13.99 6.38
CA ALA A 214 15.86 -13.19 6.12
C ALA A 214 17.13 -14.07 6.32
N PRO A 215 18.13 -13.99 5.43
CA PRO A 215 19.39 -14.74 5.55
C PRO A 215 20.13 -14.47 6.86
N VAL A 216 19.98 -13.24 7.38
CA VAL A 216 20.49 -12.80 8.68
C VAL A 216 19.30 -12.36 9.51
N ARG A 217 19.15 -12.91 10.72
CA ARG A 217 18.05 -12.57 11.64
C ARG A 217 18.31 -11.20 12.25
N PRO A 218 17.48 -10.19 11.94
CA PRO A 218 17.81 -8.85 12.36
C PRO A 218 17.17 -8.58 13.75
N ARG A 219 17.84 -7.85 14.65
CA ARG A 219 17.35 -7.58 16.02
C ARG A 219 16.25 -6.51 16.05
N LEU A 220 15.23 -6.68 16.89
CA LEU A 220 14.20 -5.65 17.08
C LEU A 220 14.83 -4.36 17.65
N ASP A 221 14.48 -3.23 17.07
CA ASP A 221 14.77 -1.90 17.58
C ASP A 221 13.51 -1.33 18.25
N PRO A 222 13.27 -1.60 19.55
CA PRO A 222 12.05 -1.15 20.22
C PRO A 222 11.98 0.38 20.32
N ALA A 223 13.13 1.05 20.47
CA ALA A 223 13.20 2.51 20.53
C ALA A 223 12.86 3.13 19.16
N GLY A 224 13.46 2.64 18.09
CA GLY A 224 13.14 3.08 16.72
C GLY A 224 11.68 2.76 16.35
N THR A 225 11.17 1.61 16.78
CA THR A 225 9.77 1.22 16.62
C THR A 225 8.83 2.20 17.33
N ALA A 226 9.11 2.53 18.60
CA ALA A 226 8.30 3.49 19.35
C ALA A 226 8.32 4.89 18.72
N LEU A 227 9.47 5.37 18.26
CA LEU A 227 9.58 6.65 17.58
C LEU A 227 8.85 6.67 16.23
N ALA A 228 8.96 5.60 15.44
CA ALA A 228 8.24 5.48 14.17
C ALA A 228 6.73 5.45 14.39
N MET A 229 6.26 4.69 15.39
CA MET A 229 4.84 4.67 15.78
C MET A 229 4.39 6.06 16.23
N LEU A 230 5.06 6.66 17.21
CA LEU A 230 4.67 7.95 17.76
C LEU A 230 4.66 9.05 16.68
N GLY A 231 5.71 9.12 15.86
CA GLY A 231 5.80 10.10 14.78
C GLY A 231 4.71 9.90 13.72
N THR A 232 4.42 8.66 13.34
CA THR A 232 3.34 8.34 12.39
C THR A 232 1.97 8.67 12.97
N ALA A 233 1.71 8.33 14.24
CA ALA A 233 0.46 8.66 14.92
C ALA A 233 0.24 10.18 14.97
N LEU A 234 1.25 10.94 15.43
CA LEU A 234 1.17 12.39 15.51
C LEU A 234 1.02 13.05 14.14
N LEU A 235 1.53 12.42 13.07
CA LEU A 235 1.38 12.93 11.72
C LEU A 235 0.01 12.60 11.11
N VAL A 236 -0.50 11.39 11.32
CA VAL A 236 -1.70 10.85 10.65
C VAL A 236 -2.98 11.18 11.43
N CYS A 237 -3.02 10.93 12.74
CA CYS A 237 -4.21 11.11 13.57
C CYS A 237 -4.89 12.49 13.40
N PRO A 238 -4.17 13.62 13.55
CA PRO A 238 -4.82 14.93 13.48
C PRO A 238 -5.33 15.25 12.07
N LEU A 239 -4.66 14.75 11.03
CA LEU A 239 -4.99 15.03 9.64
C LEU A 239 -6.11 14.13 9.09
N ALA A 240 -6.28 12.93 9.66
CA ALA A 240 -7.30 11.97 9.24
C ALA A 240 -8.75 12.43 9.48
N THR A 241 -8.95 13.52 10.23
CA THR A 241 -10.28 14.07 10.56
C THR A 241 -10.89 14.94 9.44
N GLY A 242 -10.17 15.16 8.33
CA GLY A 242 -10.68 15.85 7.14
C GLY A 242 -10.71 17.38 7.23
N HIS A 243 -10.61 17.97 8.43
CA HIS A 243 -10.57 19.42 8.64
C HIS A 243 -9.42 19.80 9.59
N PRO A 244 -8.16 19.76 9.13
CA PRO A 244 -7.03 20.07 10.00
C PRO A 244 -6.96 21.58 10.28
N GLY A 245 -7.47 21.99 11.44
CA GLY A 245 -7.22 23.34 11.98
C GLY A 245 -5.75 23.55 12.35
N LEU A 246 -5.39 24.77 12.78
CA LEU A 246 -4.00 25.11 13.15
C LEU A 246 -3.39 24.14 14.18
N ALA A 247 -4.19 23.70 15.16
CA ALA A 247 -3.77 22.72 16.15
C ALA A 247 -3.43 21.35 15.54
N ALA A 248 -4.22 20.89 14.56
CA ALA A 248 -3.96 19.63 13.86
C ALA A 248 -2.64 19.69 13.06
N TRP A 249 -2.38 20.82 12.39
CA TRP A 249 -1.11 21.05 11.70
C TRP A 249 0.08 21.15 12.65
N ALA A 250 -0.10 21.77 13.83
CA ALA A 250 0.95 21.82 14.85
C ALA A 250 1.31 20.43 15.40
N ILE A 251 0.30 19.58 15.65
CA ILE A 251 0.51 18.18 16.07
C ILE A 251 1.19 17.39 14.95
N ALA A 252 0.76 17.59 13.69
CA ALA A 252 1.39 16.97 12.52
C ALA A 252 2.87 17.39 12.37
N ALA A 253 3.18 18.68 12.58
CA ALA A 253 4.55 19.19 12.57
C ALA A 253 5.40 18.56 13.70
N ALA A 254 4.83 18.37 14.89
CA ALA A 254 5.48 17.63 15.98
C ALA A 254 5.73 16.17 15.58
N GLY A 255 4.78 15.52 14.89
CA GLY A 255 4.97 14.19 14.31
C GLY A 255 6.12 14.12 13.31
N ALA A 256 6.23 15.10 12.40
CA ALA A 256 7.36 15.22 11.48
C ALA A 256 8.70 15.41 12.20
N ALA A 257 8.72 16.18 13.29
CA ALA A 257 9.91 16.33 14.14
C ALA A 257 10.31 14.98 14.79
N VAL A 258 9.34 14.22 15.31
CA VAL A 258 9.59 12.87 15.88
C VAL A 258 10.11 11.90 14.82
N LEU A 259 9.57 11.92 13.60
CA LEU A 259 10.09 11.12 12.47
C LEU A 259 11.51 11.54 12.06
N THR A 260 11.86 12.82 12.22
CA THR A 260 13.23 13.31 12.01
C THR A 260 14.17 12.77 13.09
N VAL A 261 13.75 12.77 14.35
CA VAL A 261 14.49 12.14 15.46
C VAL A 261 14.68 10.64 15.22
N PHE A 262 13.64 9.95 14.76
CA PHE A 262 13.72 8.56 14.32
C PHE A 262 14.78 8.39 13.22
N ALA A 263 14.77 9.20 12.16
CA ALA A 263 15.76 9.10 11.10
C ALA A 263 17.21 9.30 11.60
N VAL A 264 17.44 10.23 12.52
CA VAL A 264 18.75 10.45 13.17
C VAL A 264 19.14 9.24 14.03
N GLN A 265 18.20 8.70 14.81
CA GLN A 265 18.42 7.52 15.63
C GLN A 265 18.75 6.28 14.77
N GLN A 266 18.07 6.06 13.64
CA GLN A 266 18.38 4.97 12.70
C GLN A 266 19.79 5.09 12.13
N ARG A 267 20.20 6.31 11.73
CA ARG A 267 21.58 6.58 11.28
C ARG A 267 22.60 6.27 12.36
N ARG A 268 22.30 6.60 13.62
CA ARG A 268 23.19 6.31 14.77
C ARG A 268 23.29 4.81 15.04
N VAL A 269 22.16 4.08 15.03
CA VAL A 269 22.12 2.62 15.22
C VAL A 269 22.94 1.91 14.15
N ALA A 270 22.80 2.30 12.88
CA ALA A 270 23.59 1.76 11.78
C ALA A 270 25.11 2.04 11.95
N ARG A 271 25.49 3.24 12.38
CA ARG A 271 26.91 3.58 12.66
C ARG A 271 27.50 2.75 13.81
N LEU A 272 26.68 2.28 14.74
CA LEU A 272 27.09 1.43 15.86
C LEU A 272 27.12 -0.07 15.50
N GLY A 273 26.93 -0.44 14.23
CA GLY A 273 26.96 -1.82 13.77
C GLY A 273 25.80 -2.69 14.29
N LYS A 274 24.69 -2.05 14.71
CA LYS A 274 23.45 -2.74 15.10
C LYS A 274 22.48 -2.80 13.91
N ASP A 275 21.39 -3.57 14.05
CA ASP A 275 20.39 -3.75 12.98
C ASP A 275 19.33 -2.64 13.00
N PRO A 276 19.43 -1.58 12.17
CA PRO A 276 18.39 -0.54 12.11
C PRO A 276 17.08 -1.12 11.56
N LEU A 277 15.96 -0.49 11.92
CA LEU A 277 14.63 -0.79 11.40
C LEU A 277 14.52 -0.40 9.90
N ILE A 278 15.13 0.73 9.53
CA ILE A 278 15.28 1.16 8.15
C ILE A 278 16.77 1.27 7.83
N GLU A 279 17.23 0.51 6.83
CA GLU A 279 18.63 0.53 6.44
C GLU A 279 18.99 1.89 5.82
N PRO A 280 19.83 2.73 6.46
CA PRO A 280 20.11 4.08 5.95
C PRO A 280 20.83 4.07 4.60
N ALA A 281 21.45 2.94 4.23
CA ALA A 281 22.06 2.76 2.92
C ALA A 281 21.05 2.92 1.77
N LEU A 282 19.79 2.50 1.97
CA LEU A 282 18.70 2.72 1.01
C LEU A 282 18.51 4.21 0.70
N LEU A 283 18.71 5.09 1.68
CA LEU A 283 18.51 6.52 1.55
C LEU A 283 19.76 7.28 1.07
N ARG A 284 20.91 6.61 0.91
CA ARG A 284 22.14 7.25 0.39
C ARG A 284 22.08 7.51 -1.12
N GLY A 285 21.37 6.64 -1.85
CA GLY A 285 21.16 6.80 -3.29
C GLY A 285 20.07 7.83 -3.62
N ARG A 286 19.97 8.24 -4.89
CA ARG A 286 18.89 9.14 -5.35
C ARG A 286 17.60 8.41 -5.77
N VAL A 287 17.71 7.13 -6.14
CA VAL A 287 16.59 6.36 -6.72
C VAL A 287 15.54 6.05 -5.66
N PHE A 288 15.94 5.52 -4.51
CA PHE A 288 14.98 5.08 -3.50
C PHE A 288 14.29 6.24 -2.77
N PRO A 289 14.97 7.34 -2.38
CA PRO A 289 14.28 8.54 -1.89
C PRO A 289 13.32 9.14 -2.93
N ALA A 290 13.68 9.16 -4.22
CA ALA A 290 12.77 9.58 -5.28
C ALA A 290 11.56 8.64 -5.38
N ALA A 291 11.77 7.31 -5.26
CA ALA A 291 10.69 6.34 -5.22
C ALA A 291 9.74 6.55 -4.04
N LEU A 292 10.26 6.85 -2.84
CA LEU A 292 9.44 7.19 -1.67
C LEU A 292 8.62 8.46 -1.94
N ALA A 293 9.24 9.52 -2.47
CA ALA A 293 8.54 10.76 -2.80
C ALA A 293 7.45 10.55 -3.88
N THR A 294 7.77 9.83 -4.95
CA THR A 294 6.79 9.45 -5.98
C THR A 294 5.64 8.65 -5.37
N SER A 295 5.94 7.69 -4.49
CA SER A 295 4.91 6.88 -3.80
C SER A 295 3.98 7.75 -2.96
N THR A 296 4.53 8.62 -2.11
CA THR A 296 3.77 9.47 -1.20
C THR A 296 2.85 10.39 -2.00
N LEU A 297 3.39 11.09 -3.00
CA LEU A 297 2.64 12.05 -3.81
C LEU A 297 1.55 11.36 -4.65
N PHE A 298 1.88 10.21 -5.26
CA PHE A 298 0.94 9.48 -6.09
C PHE A 298 -0.25 8.95 -5.26
N PHE A 299 0.00 8.34 -4.11
CA PHE A 299 -1.06 7.84 -3.24
C PHE A 299 -1.84 8.97 -2.56
N ALA A 300 -1.22 10.13 -2.35
CA ALA A 300 -1.92 11.34 -1.93
C ALA A 300 -2.93 11.79 -2.99
N VAL A 301 -2.50 11.89 -4.26
CA VAL A 301 -3.40 12.21 -5.38
C VAL A 301 -4.54 11.19 -5.46
N MET A 302 -4.22 9.89 -5.40
CA MET A 302 -5.22 8.82 -5.53
C MET A 302 -6.31 8.91 -4.44
N ASN A 303 -5.92 8.93 -3.16
CA ASN A 303 -6.89 8.96 -2.06
C ASN A 303 -7.60 10.31 -1.95
N GLY A 304 -6.90 11.41 -2.20
CA GLY A 304 -7.49 12.75 -2.17
C GLY A 304 -8.55 12.94 -3.24
N VAL A 305 -8.31 12.48 -4.48
CA VAL A 305 -9.30 12.52 -5.56
C VAL A 305 -10.52 11.67 -5.24
N MET A 306 -10.31 10.43 -4.75
CA MET A 306 -11.42 9.58 -4.30
C MET A 306 -12.24 10.27 -3.20
N THR A 307 -11.57 10.92 -2.25
CA THR A 307 -12.22 11.68 -1.17
C THR A 307 -13.07 12.81 -1.73
N VAL A 308 -12.56 13.62 -2.66
CA VAL A 308 -13.31 14.73 -3.27
C VAL A 308 -14.55 14.22 -4.01
N VAL A 309 -14.44 13.12 -4.75
CA VAL A 309 -15.58 12.51 -5.45
C VAL A 309 -16.65 12.09 -4.45
N VAL A 310 -16.25 11.39 -3.38
CA VAL A 310 -17.19 10.96 -2.33
C VAL A 310 -17.84 12.15 -1.63
N LEU A 311 -17.05 13.12 -1.18
CA LEU A 311 -17.57 14.34 -0.52
C LEU A 311 -18.50 15.13 -1.43
N HIS A 312 -18.20 15.23 -2.72
CA HIS A 312 -19.07 15.94 -3.67
C HIS A 312 -20.40 15.23 -3.88
N LEU A 313 -20.41 13.92 -4.04
CA LEU A 313 -21.64 13.16 -4.25
C LEU A 313 -22.49 13.08 -2.97
N GLU A 314 -21.86 12.91 -1.80
CA GLU A 314 -22.59 12.78 -0.53
C GLU A 314 -23.00 14.12 0.10
N LEU A 315 -22.07 15.07 0.21
CA LEU A 315 -22.33 16.37 0.84
C LEU A 315 -22.81 17.42 -0.15
N GLY A 316 -22.38 17.33 -1.41
CA GLY A 316 -22.73 18.29 -2.45
C GLY A 316 -24.07 17.98 -3.12
N LEU A 317 -24.24 16.74 -3.60
CA LEU A 317 -25.43 16.31 -4.34
C LEU A 317 -26.45 15.53 -3.49
N HIS A 318 -26.08 15.12 -2.28
CA HIS A 318 -26.93 14.29 -1.41
C HIS A 318 -27.39 12.96 -2.05
N ASP A 319 -26.62 12.42 -2.99
CA ASP A 319 -26.93 11.20 -3.75
C ASP A 319 -26.71 9.90 -2.96
N GLY A 320 -26.20 10.02 -1.73
CA GLY A 320 -25.96 8.94 -0.79
C GLY A 320 -24.73 8.07 -1.08
N PRO A 321 -24.32 7.21 -0.13
CA PRO A 321 -23.06 6.47 -0.20
C PRO A 321 -23.00 5.42 -1.31
N LEU A 322 -24.14 4.84 -1.67
CA LEU A 322 -24.21 3.83 -2.74
C LEU A 322 -23.85 4.44 -4.10
N THR A 323 -24.37 5.62 -4.40
CA THR A 323 -24.10 6.33 -5.66
C THR A 323 -22.62 6.75 -5.73
N ALA A 324 -22.04 7.18 -4.60
CA ALA A 324 -20.62 7.48 -4.51
C ALA A 324 -19.75 6.24 -4.79
N GLY A 325 -20.08 5.09 -4.17
CA GLY A 325 -19.40 3.82 -4.41
C GLY A 325 -19.51 3.34 -5.86
N LEU A 326 -20.72 3.39 -6.45
CA LEU A 326 -20.96 3.00 -7.84
C LEU A 326 -20.23 3.92 -8.83
N SER A 327 -20.12 5.21 -8.53
CA SER A 327 -19.41 6.18 -9.36
C SER A 327 -17.90 5.90 -9.43
N LEU A 328 -17.34 5.19 -8.45
CA LEU A 328 -15.93 4.78 -8.42
C LEU A 328 -15.68 3.42 -9.12
N LEU A 329 -16.73 2.71 -9.55
CA LEU A 329 -16.59 1.47 -10.34
C LEU A 329 -15.68 1.63 -11.58
N PRO A 330 -15.84 2.67 -12.40
CA PRO A 330 -14.99 2.87 -13.57
C PRO A 330 -13.52 3.04 -13.19
N TRP A 331 -13.23 3.75 -12.09
CA TRP A 331 -11.86 3.90 -11.59
C TRP A 331 -11.22 2.55 -11.30
N SER A 332 -11.92 1.70 -10.52
CA SER A 332 -11.41 0.39 -10.15
C SER A 332 -11.29 -0.56 -11.34
N THR A 333 -12.22 -0.51 -12.30
CA THR A 333 -12.14 -1.32 -13.52
C THR A 333 -11.00 -0.88 -14.42
N GLY A 334 -10.81 0.43 -14.62
CA GLY A 334 -9.67 1.00 -15.33
C GLY A 334 -8.34 0.60 -14.69
N LEU A 335 -8.24 0.74 -13.35
CA LEU A 335 -7.08 0.31 -12.57
C LEU A 335 -6.76 -1.17 -12.79
N ALA A 336 -7.78 -2.04 -12.72
CA ALA A 336 -7.62 -3.47 -12.91
C ALA A 336 -7.10 -3.81 -14.33
N ILE A 337 -7.76 -3.30 -15.36
CA ILE A 337 -7.41 -3.58 -16.77
C ILE A 337 -5.99 -3.10 -17.07
N ALA A 338 -5.68 -1.86 -16.67
CA ALA A 338 -4.38 -1.26 -16.94
C ALA A 338 -3.25 -1.89 -16.12
N SER A 339 -3.47 -2.25 -14.84
CA SER A 339 -2.45 -2.94 -14.04
C SER A 339 -2.13 -4.33 -14.57
N TRP A 340 -3.15 -5.06 -15.03
CA TRP A 340 -2.94 -6.33 -15.70
C TRP A 340 -2.09 -6.12 -16.96
N ALA A 341 -2.53 -5.25 -17.88
CA ALA A 341 -1.83 -4.98 -19.14
C ALA A 341 -0.40 -4.46 -18.90
N ALA A 342 -0.21 -3.60 -17.90
CA ALA A 342 1.09 -3.08 -17.50
C ALA A 342 2.02 -4.17 -17.01
N GLY A 343 1.55 -5.02 -16.08
CA GLY A 343 2.38 -6.10 -15.51
C GLY A 343 2.71 -7.22 -16.51
N SER A 344 1.75 -7.58 -17.38
CA SER A 344 1.88 -8.74 -18.27
C SER A 344 2.51 -8.43 -19.64
N HIS A 345 2.24 -7.26 -20.21
CA HIS A 345 2.59 -6.96 -21.60
C HIS A 345 3.40 -5.68 -21.77
N LEU A 346 3.00 -4.58 -21.12
CA LEU A 346 3.59 -3.26 -21.41
C LEU A 346 4.91 -3.04 -20.68
N ALA A 347 5.00 -3.33 -19.37
CA ALA A 347 6.22 -3.10 -18.60
C ALA A 347 7.41 -3.95 -19.08
N PRO A 348 7.24 -5.23 -19.49
CA PRO A 348 8.32 -5.99 -20.10
C PRO A 348 8.84 -5.38 -21.42
N ARG A 349 7.96 -4.74 -22.21
CA ARG A 349 8.31 -4.20 -23.54
C ARG A 349 8.81 -2.76 -23.50
N TYR A 350 8.24 -1.93 -22.63
CA TYR A 350 8.46 -0.47 -22.60
C TYR A 350 9.08 0.03 -21.28
N GLY A 351 9.26 -0.85 -20.29
CA GLY A 351 9.93 -0.55 -19.03
C GLY A 351 9.27 0.60 -18.25
N THR A 352 10.10 1.54 -17.78
CA THR A 352 9.67 2.69 -16.98
C THR A 352 8.86 3.73 -17.78
N ARG A 353 8.79 3.62 -19.12
CA ARG A 353 7.95 4.52 -19.93
C ARG A 353 6.46 4.32 -19.66
N VAL A 354 6.05 3.09 -19.34
CA VAL A 354 4.67 2.76 -18.97
C VAL A 354 4.23 3.52 -17.73
N MET A 355 5.13 3.65 -16.74
CA MET A 355 4.87 4.40 -15.52
C MET A 355 4.58 5.88 -15.81
N HIS A 356 5.37 6.52 -16.68
CA HIS A 356 5.17 7.92 -17.06
C HIS A 356 3.90 8.11 -17.91
N ALA A 357 3.61 7.15 -18.80
CA ALA A 357 2.33 7.13 -19.52
C ALA A 357 1.14 7.02 -18.56
N GLY A 358 1.27 6.25 -17.47
CA GLY A 358 0.27 6.17 -16.41
C GLY A 358 0.03 7.51 -15.71
N ILE A 359 1.08 8.23 -15.34
CA ILE A 359 0.98 9.57 -14.74
C ILE A 359 0.29 10.55 -15.71
N ALA A 360 0.65 10.54 -16.99
CA ALA A 360 0.02 11.38 -18.00
C ALA A 360 -1.47 11.01 -18.22
N THR A 361 -1.79 9.72 -18.27
CA THR A 361 -3.16 9.23 -18.42
C THR A 361 -4.02 9.61 -17.21
N LEU A 362 -3.46 9.52 -16.00
CA LEU A 362 -4.12 9.98 -14.78
C LEU A 362 -4.40 11.49 -14.84
N ALA A 363 -3.43 12.30 -15.30
CA ALA A 363 -3.63 13.74 -15.46
C ALA A 363 -4.75 14.08 -16.45
N LEU A 364 -4.85 13.33 -17.56
CA LEU A 364 -5.96 13.45 -18.51
C LEU A 364 -7.31 13.08 -17.85
N GLY A 365 -7.34 12.00 -17.07
CA GLY A 365 -8.53 11.60 -16.31
C GLY A 365 -8.98 12.66 -15.31
N LEU A 366 -8.06 13.24 -14.55
CA LEU A 366 -8.37 14.34 -13.62
C LEU A 366 -8.87 15.59 -14.36
N THR A 367 -8.26 15.93 -15.49
CA THR A 367 -8.70 17.06 -16.32
C THR A 367 -10.11 16.81 -16.88
N ALA A 368 -10.39 15.60 -17.34
CA ALA A 368 -11.72 15.20 -17.79
C ALA A 368 -12.75 15.25 -16.65
N ALA A 369 -12.36 14.91 -15.42
CA ALA A 369 -13.25 14.99 -14.26
C ALA A 369 -13.60 16.44 -13.91
N VAL A 370 -12.63 17.36 -13.96
CA VAL A 370 -12.88 18.81 -13.80
C VAL A 370 -13.85 19.31 -14.88
N LEU A 371 -13.65 18.91 -16.13
CA LEU A 371 -14.55 19.29 -17.23
C LEU A 371 -15.95 18.70 -17.06
N ALA A 372 -16.06 17.46 -16.55
CA ALA A 372 -17.35 16.83 -16.27
C ALA A 372 -18.13 17.60 -15.20
N TYR A 373 -17.46 18.03 -14.12
CA TYR A 373 -18.09 18.88 -13.09
C TYR A 373 -18.51 20.24 -13.64
N ARG A 374 -17.67 20.88 -14.47
CA ARG A 374 -17.99 22.18 -15.10
C ARG A 374 -19.19 22.13 -16.04
N ALA A 375 -19.32 21.03 -16.78
CA ALA A 375 -20.39 20.84 -17.75
C ALA A 375 -21.73 20.45 -17.10
N ALA A 376 -21.70 19.90 -15.88
CA ALA A 376 -22.91 19.53 -15.14
C ALA A 376 -23.63 20.75 -14.57
N ALA A 377 -24.96 20.65 -14.46
CA ALA A 377 -25.74 21.61 -13.69
C ALA A 377 -25.37 21.50 -12.19
N PRO A 378 -25.48 22.59 -11.40
CA PRO A 378 -24.98 22.63 -10.01
C PRO A 378 -25.46 21.49 -9.11
N ASP A 379 -26.71 21.05 -9.31
CA ASP A 379 -27.37 20.03 -8.48
C ASP A 379 -27.58 18.71 -9.26
N ALA A 380 -26.90 18.52 -10.39
CA ALA A 380 -27.06 17.35 -11.24
C ALA A 380 -25.84 16.45 -11.20
N TYR A 381 -26.10 15.14 -11.19
CA TYR A 381 -25.05 14.14 -11.33
C TYR A 381 -24.25 14.35 -12.64
N PRO A 382 -22.92 14.49 -12.56
CA PRO A 382 -22.08 14.68 -13.73
C PRO A 382 -21.95 13.37 -14.53
N THR A 383 -22.78 13.18 -15.55
CA THR A 383 -22.84 11.93 -16.35
C THR A 383 -21.54 11.56 -17.05
N ALA A 384 -20.65 12.53 -17.30
CA ALA A 384 -19.32 12.29 -17.86
C ALA A 384 -18.26 11.86 -16.81
N LEU A 385 -18.55 12.02 -15.51
CA LEU A 385 -17.62 11.71 -14.42
C LEU A 385 -17.21 10.24 -14.39
N PRO A 386 -18.11 9.24 -14.54
CA PRO A 386 -17.73 7.84 -14.66
C PRO A 386 -16.62 7.57 -15.70
N PHE A 387 -16.71 8.17 -16.89
CA PHE A 387 -15.71 7.98 -17.95
C PHE A 387 -14.37 8.61 -17.58
N ALA A 388 -14.40 9.80 -16.97
CA ALA A 388 -13.20 10.47 -16.48
C ALA A 388 -12.51 9.67 -15.37
N LEU A 389 -13.28 9.11 -14.44
CA LEU A 389 -12.77 8.23 -13.39
C LEU A 389 -12.22 6.93 -13.94
N GLY A 390 -12.83 6.37 -14.98
CA GLY A 390 -12.28 5.22 -15.71
C GLY A 390 -10.92 5.51 -16.34
N LEU A 391 -10.77 6.67 -16.98
CA LEU A 391 -9.50 7.10 -17.56
C LEU A 391 -8.44 7.33 -16.47
N ALA A 392 -8.83 7.95 -15.35
CA ALA A 392 -7.94 8.14 -14.21
C ALA A 392 -7.49 6.80 -13.62
N GLY A 393 -8.41 5.85 -13.47
CA GLY A 393 -8.13 4.47 -13.07
C GLY A 393 -7.15 3.76 -14.00
N LEU A 394 -7.31 3.88 -15.32
CA LEU A 394 -6.35 3.36 -16.30
C LEU A 394 -4.95 3.94 -16.05
N GLY A 395 -4.84 5.25 -15.83
CA GLY A 395 -3.57 5.89 -15.48
C GLY A 395 -2.96 5.31 -14.21
N THR A 396 -3.77 5.10 -13.17
CA THR A 396 -3.33 4.49 -11.92
C THR A 396 -2.82 3.07 -12.12
N GLY A 397 -3.50 2.30 -12.97
CA GLY A 397 -3.12 0.93 -13.27
C GLY A 397 -1.84 0.80 -14.08
N LEU A 398 -1.60 1.72 -15.02
CA LEU A 398 -0.35 1.78 -15.79
C LEU A 398 0.86 2.16 -14.92
N PHE A 399 0.65 2.96 -13.89
CA PHE A 399 1.71 3.39 -12.97
C PHE A 399 2.16 2.27 -12.01
N THR A 400 1.20 1.59 -11.38
CA THR A 400 1.44 0.79 -10.17
C THR A 400 2.47 -0.35 -10.36
N PRO A 401 2.33 -1.28 -11.32
CA PRO A 401 3.30 -2.37 -11.48
C PRO A 401 4.73 -1.94 -11.85
N PRO A 402 4.96 -1.08 -12.87
CA PRO A 402 6.31 -0.63 -13.21
C PRO A 402 6.94 0.24 -12.12
N PHE A 403 6.13 0.98 -11.34
CA PHE A 403 6.61 1.70 -10.16
C PHE A 403 7.23 0.75 -9.13
N PHE A 404 6.47 -0.26 -8.66
CA PHE A 404 6.97 -1.18 -7.62
C PHE A 404 8.18 -2.00 -8.06
N THR A 405 8.19 -2.45 -9.31
CA THR A 405 9.34 -3.18 -9.87
C THR A 405 10.58 -2.29 -9.94
N THR A 406 10.42 -1.00 -10.25
CA THR A 406 11.52 -0.03 -10.29
C THR A 406 12.01 0.35 -8.90
N ALA A 407 11.09 0.78 -8.02
CA ALA A 407 11.38 1.23 -6.67
C ALA A 407 12.12 0.17 -5.84
N LEU A 408 11.59 -1.05 -5.86
CA LEU A 408 12.14 -2.15 -5.08
C LEU A 408 13.25 -2.92 -5.82
N GLY A 409 13.48 -2.61 -7.10
CA GLY A 409 14.65 -3.10 -7.83
C GLY A 409 15.93 -2.31 -7.54
N ALA A 410 15.84 -1.23 -6.76
CA ALA A 410 17.00 -0.47 -6.27
C ALA A 410 17.55 -1.02 -4.94
N ALA A 411 16.81 -1.88 -4.25
CA ALA A 411 17.21 -2.46 -2.97
C ALA A 411 18.00 -3.75 -3.16
N GLY A 412 19.06 -3.96 -2.37
CA GLY A 412 19.76 -5.24 -2.33
C GLY A 412 18.88 -6.38 -1.78
N PRO A 413 19.28 -7.66 -1.96
CA PRO A 413 18.51 -8.80 -1.45
C PRO A 413 18.26 -8.75 0.06
N GLN A 414 19.22 -8.20 0.82
CA GLN A 414 19.14 -8.04 2.28
C GLN A 414 18.29 -6.83 2.71
N GLU A 415 18.18 -5.82 1.85
CA GLU A 415 17.47 -4.57 2.15
C GLU A 415 16.01 -4.58 1.66
N THR A 416 15.66 -5.56 0.82
CA THR A 416 14.37 -5.65 0.11
C THR A 416 13.16 -5.65 1.05
N GLY A 417 13.26 -6.32 2.20
CA GLY A 417 12.19 -6.33 3.21
C GLY A 417 11.95 -4.94 3.82
N SER A 418 13.04 -4.26 4.21
CA SER A 418 13.01 -2.89 4.73
C SER A 418 12.49 -1.91 3.68
N ALA A 419 12.91 -2.08 2.42
CA ALA A 419 12.48 -1.25 1.30
C ALA A 419 10.97 -1.39 1.04
N ALA A 420 10.43 -2.61 1.01
CA ALA A 420 9.00 -2.85 0.82
C ALA A 420 8.15 -2.33 1.99
N GLY A 421 8.62 -2.55 3.23
CA GLY A 421 7.95 -2.04 4.43
C GLY A 421 7.90 -0.51 4.45
N LEU A 422 9.01 0.15 4.12
CA LEU A 422 9.04 1.61 4.05
C LEU A 422 8.17 2.15 2.93
N LEU A 423 8.20 1.51 1.75
CA LEU A 423 7.37 1.90 0.61
C LEU A 423 5.88 1.81 0.97
N ASN A 424 5.46 0.77 1.69
CA ASN A 424 4.07 0.64 2.14
C ASN A 424 3.71 1.69 3.21
N ALA A 425 4.60 1.95 4.17
CA ALA A 425 4.39 2.99 5.18
C ALA A 425 4.18 4.38 4.55
N VAL A 426 5.02 4.75 3.56
CA VAL A 426 4.87 6.06 2.90
C VAL A 426 3.64 6.15 1.99
N GLN A 427 3.13 5.03 1.46
CA GLN A 427 1.85 5.00 0.74
C GLN A 427 0.69 5.38 1.66
N GLN A 428 0.66 4.80 2.86
CA GLN A 428 -0.39 5.10 3.86
C GLN A 428 -0.30 6.55 4.35
N LEU A 429 0.92 7.03 4.60
CA LEU A 429 1.15 8.45 4.91
C LEU A 429 0.67 9.35 3.77
N GLY A 430 1.05 9.03 2.53
CA GLY A 430 0.63 9.75 1.33
C GLY A 430 -0.89 9.80 1.20
N GLY A 431 -1.56 8.65 1.28
CA GLY A 431 -3.01 8.57 1.20
C GLY A 431 -3.73 9.42 2.25
N THR A 432 -3.24 9.40 3.49
CA THR A 432 -3.77 10.24 4.57
C THR A 432 -3.55 11.73 4.28
N LEU A 433 -2.34 12.13 3.92
CA LEU A 433 -2.00 13.51 3.59
C LEU A 433 -2.83 14.02 2.40
N GLY A 434 -3.04 13.18 1.39
CA GLY A 434 -3.88 13.49 0.25
C GLY A 434 -5.33 13.72 0.62
N THR A 435 -5.90 12.84 1.44
CA THR A 435 -7.26 12.99 1.99
C THR A 435 -7.41 14.32 2.75
N ALA A 436 -6.42 14.66 3.59
CA ALA A 436 -6.44 15.89 4.37
C ALA A 436 -6.26 17.16 3.53
N LEU A 437 -5.28 17.17 2.60
CA LEU A 437 -4.96 18.34 1.79
C LEU A 437 -5.98 18.58 0.67
N ILE A 438 -6.30 17.54 -0.10
CA ILE A 438 -7.21 17.64 -1.25
C ILE A 438 -8.66 17.65 -0.79
N GLY A 439 -9.02 16.84 0.22
CA GLY A 439 -10.35 16.88 0.84
C GLY A 439 -10.57 18.18 1.63
N GLY A 440 -9.56 18.66 2.37
CA GLY A 440 -9.62 19.97 3.04
C GLY A 440 -9.81 21.11 2.04
N ALA A 441 -9.11 21.09 0.90
CA ALA A 441 -9.32 22.08 -0.16
C ALA A 441 -10.77 22.09 -0.70
N TYR A 442 -11.45 20.94 -0.77
CA TYR A 442 -12.87 20.89 -1.08
C TYR A 442 -13.70 21.58 0.00
N LEU A 443 -13.46 21.25 1.27
CA LEU A 443 -14.26 21.72 2.41
C LEU A 443 -14.07 23.21 2.73
N ASP A 444 -12.86 23.76 2.51
CA ASP A 444 -12.54 25.17 2.77
C ASP A 444 -13.05 26.12 1.67
N THR A 445 -13.59 25.58 0.56
CA THR A 445 -14.02 26.39 -0.58
C THR A 445 -15.44 26.92 -0.38
N ALA A 446 -15.59 28.24 -0.29
CA ALA A 446 -16.89 28.92 -0.16
C ALA A 446 -17.74 28.96 -1.46
N GLY A 447 -17.25 28.43 -2.58
CA GLY A 447 -17.82 28.58 -3.93
C GLY A 447 -18.96 27.61 -4.32
N GLY A 448 -19.56 26.90 -3.35
CA GLY A 448 -20.53 25.84 -3.60
C GLY A 448 -19.88 24.51 -4.03
N PRO A 449 -20.64 23.39 -4.00
CA PRO A 449 -20.08 22.03 -4.12
C PRO A 449 -19.27 21.77 -5.38
N ARG A 450 -19.66 22.37 -6.51
CA ARG A 450 -18.96 22.24 -7.80
C ARG A 450 -17.58 22.91 -7.76
N VAL A 451 -17.50 24.15 -7.28
CA VAL A 451 -16.24 24.90 -7.22
C VAL A 451 -15.29 24.24 -6.21
N ALA A 452 -15.83 23.72 -5.11
CA ALA A 452 -15.10 22.90 -4.15
C ALA A 452 -14.47 21.67 -4.82
N ALA A 453 -15.23 20.92 -5.63
CA ALA A 453 -14.72 19.76 -6.36
C ALA A 453 -13.63 20.14 -7.36
N GLU A 454 -13.82 21.22 -8.11
CA GLU A 454 -12.80 21.74 -9.02
C GLU A 454 -11.52 22.10 -8.27
N HIS A 455 -11.63 22.81 -7.15
CA HIS A 455 -10.46 23.24 -6.36
C HIS A 455 -9.67 22.04 -5.86
N GLY A 456 -10.34 21.05 -5.23
CA GLY A 456 -9.70 19.80 -4.81
C GLY A 456 -8.98 19.08 -5.96
N LEU A 457 -9.63 18.95 -7.13
CA LEU A 457 -9.02 18.34 -8.31
C LEU A 457 -7.83 19.13 -8.88
N THR A 458 -7.84 20.47 -8.79
CA THR A 458 -6.69 21.28 -9.20
C THR A 458 -5.48 21.07 -8.27
N VAL A 459 -5.70 21.00 -6.95
CA VAL A 459 -4.65 20.64 -5.98
C VAL A 459 -4.09 19.26 -6.29
N ALA A 460 -4.95 18.29 -6.61
CA ALA A 460 -4.54 16.97 -7.04
C ALA A 460 -3.69 16.99 -8.33
N ALA A 461 -4.05 17.82 -9.31
CA ALA A 461 -3.28 17.97 -10.55
C ALA A 461 -1.87 18.55 -10.30
N VAL A 462 -1.73 19.52 -9.39
CA VAL A 462 -0.43 20.08 -8.98
C VAL A 462 0.44 19.01 -8.31
N LEU A 463 -0.13 18.24 -7.38
CA LEU A 463 0.57 17.12 -6.73
C LEU A 463 0.95 16.02 -7.72
N LEU A 464 0.13 15.79 -8.74
CA LEU A 464 0.43 14.84 -9.81
C LEU A 464 1.59 15.30 -10.70
N ALA A 465 1.68 16.60 -11.00
CA ALA A 465 2.83 17.17 -11.71
C ALA A 465 4.13 16.99 -10.90
N ALA A 466 4.08 17.22 -9.58
CA ALA A 466 5.20 16.94 -8.68
C ALA A 466 5.57 15.44 -8.65
N THR A 467 4.57 14.56 -8.71
CA THR A 467 4.76 13.11 -8.82
C THR A 467 5.53 12.75 -10.09
N GLY A 468 5.18 13.37 -11.23
CA GLY A 468 5.90 13.22 -12.50
C GLY A 468 7.37 13.62 -12.40
N ALA A 469 7.66 14.78 -11.79
CA ALA A 469 9.04 15.23 -11.58
C ALA A 469 9.84 14.24 -10.72
N ALA A 470 9.26 13.75 -9.62
CA ALA A 470 9.90 12.74 -8.77
C ALA A 470 10.14 11.41 -9.52
N ALA A 471 9.18 10.98 -10.34
CA ALA A 471 9.29 9.77 -11.16
C ALA A 471 10.39 9.88 -12.23
N VAL A 472 10.58 11.06 -12.81
CA VAL A 472 11.70 11.34 -13.72
C VAL A 472 13.03 11.23 -12.96
N VAL A 473 13.17 11.85 -11.78
CA VAL A 473 14.38 11.73 -10.95
C VAL A 473 14.70 10.27 -10.60
N MET A 474 13.67 9.46 -10.32
CA MET A 474 13.81 8.03 -10.05
C MET A 474 14.41 7.26 -11.24
N THR A 475 14.14 7.69 -12.48
CA THR A 475 14.42 6.90 -13.70
C THR A 475 15.62 7.39 -14.52
N VAL A 476 16.02 8.66 -14.39
CA VAL A 476 17.07 9.34 -15.21
C VAL A 476 18.47 8.70 -15.14
N ARG A 477 18.78 7.79 -14.21
CA ARG A 477 20.12 7.15 -14.13
C ARG A 477 20.19 5.67 -14.48
N ARG A 478 19.08 5.00 -14.76
CA ARG A 478 19.10 3.64 -15.34
C ARG A 478 19.42 3.62 -16.84
N THR A 479 19.42 4.78 -17.48
CA THR A 479 19.69 4.98 -18.91
C THR A 479 21.16 5.20 -19.27
N ARG A 480 22.10 5.07 -18.33
CA ARG A 480 23.51 4.81 -18.70
C ARG A 480 23.67 3.29 -18.83
N PRO A 481 23.63 2.73 -20.06
CA PRO A 481 23.70 1.30 -20.25
C PRO A 481 25.11 0.80 -19.95
N ALA A 482 25.20 -0.48 -19.65
CA ALA A 482 26.42 -1.29 -19.61
C ALA A 482 27.28 -1.28 -20.90
N ALA A 483 27.03 -0.36 -21.85
CA ALA A 483 27.83 -0.15 -23.05
C ALA A 483 29.26 0.32 -22.72
N ALA A 484 29.42 1.16 -21.69
CA ALA A 484 30.76 1.60 -21.25
C ALA A 484 31.58 0.49 -20.55
N ALA A 485 30.94 -0.61 -20.13
CA ALA A 485 31.64 -1.77 -19.56
C ALA A 485 31.98 -2.83 -20.62
N ALA A 486 31.29 -2.82 -21.76
CA ALA A 486 31.61 -3.67 -22.91
C ALA A 486 32.74 -3.05 -23.76
N GLU A 487 32.71 -1.73 -23.98
CA GLU A 487 33.78 -1.00 -24.69
C GLU A 487 35.09 -1.02 -23.89
N ALA A 488 35.04 -0.95 -22.55
CA ALA A 488 36.24 -1.06 -21.71
C ALA A 488 36.85 -2.47 -21.69
N SER A 489 36.07 -3.52 -21.99
CA SER A 489 36.61 -4.89 -22.10
C SER A 489 37.14 -5.23 -23.49
N GLU A 490 36.67 -4.53 -24.53
CA GLU A 490 37.21 -4.67 -25.89
C GLU A 490 38.51 -3.88 -26.08
N ASP A 491 38.68 -2.71 -25.43
CA ASP A 491 39.94 -1.95 -25.47
C ASP A 491 41.08 -2.57 -24.64
N GLU A 492 40.78 -3.45 -23.67
CA GLU A 492 41.80 -4.20 -22.90
C GLU A 492 42.23 -5.51 -23.59
N THR A 493 41.59 -5.89 -24.70
CA THR A 493 41.91 -7.10 -25.48
C THR A 493 42.34 -6.83 -26.92
N GLY A 494 42.49 -5.55 -27.31
CA GLY A 494 42.95 -5.10 -28.63
C GLY A 494 44.47 -4.96 -28.78
#